data_AF-A0A6G2DA40-F1
#
_entry.id   AF-A0A6G2DA40-F1
#
_cell.length_a   1.000
_cell.length_b   1.000
_cell.length_c   1.000
_cell.angle_alpha   90.00
_cell.angle_beta   90.00
_cell.angle_gamma   90.00
#
_symmetry.space_group_name_H-M   'P 1'
#
loop_
_entity.id
_entity.type
_entity.pdbx_description
1 polymer ?
#
loop_
_entity_poly.entity_id
_entity_poly.type
_entity_poly.pdbx_seq_one_letter_code
_entity_poly.pdbx_strand_id
1 'polypeptide(L)'
;PDLLVNEFLLFAIGTGFALLVNLYMPSREEEIQHYHTLVEEKLKDILQRFKYYLSRGDGRNRAQLVAELDTLLKEALRLVYLDHSDHLFHQTDYHIHYFEMRQRQSRILRNMAQQINTCHLAASESLILAQLFSKIAGQLSQTNPASDLLDEIERYLEVFRNRSLPKTREEFETRATLLQLLREAKTFIQVKVDFYQTYRQ
;
A
#
# COMPACT_ATOMS: atom_id res chain seq x y z
N PRO A 1 -45.88 41.81 -5.27
CA PRO A 1 -45.25 41.46 -3.97
C PRO A 1 -45.02 39.96 -3.82
N ASP A 2 -46.06 39.16 -4.04
CA ASP A 2 -46.02 37.70 -3.79
C ASP A 2 -45.11 36.93 -4.75
N LEU A 3 -44.98 37.41 -5.99
CA LEU A 3 -44.08 36.81 -7.00
C LEU A 3 -42.60 36.89 -6.58
N LEU A 4 -42.17 38.05 -6.04
CA LEU A 4 -40.80 38.27 -5.59
C LEU A 4 -40.45 37.47 -4.33
N VAL A 5 -41.42 37.28 -3.43
CA VAL A 5 -41.25 36.46 -2.22
C VAL A 5 -41.09 34.99 -2.61
N ASN A 6 -41.85 34.51 -3.60
CA ASN A 6 -41.78 33.14 -4.06
C ASN A 6 -40.46 32.83 -4.79
N GLU A 7 -39.98 33.75 -5.64
CA GLU A 7 -38.67 33.63 -6.29
C GLU A 7 -37.51 33.68 -5.28
N PHE A 8 -37.58 34.55 -4.28
CA PHE A 8 -36.58 34.62 -3.22
C PHE A 8 -36.55 33.34 -2.37
N LEU A 9 -37.72 32.75 -2.06
CA LEU A 9 -37.82 31.46 -1.37
C LEU A 9 -37.24 30.32 -2.20
N LEU A 10 -37.55 30.26 -3.51
CA LEU A 10 -36.97 29.26 -4.40
C LEU A 10 -35.43 29.39 -4.49
N PHE A 11 -34.92 30.62 -4.61
CA PHE A 11 -33.49 30.90 -4.63
C PHE A 11 -32.81 30.54 -3.30
N ALA A 12 -33.44 30.86 -2.17
CA ALA A 12 -32.91 30.54 -0.85
C ALA A 12 -32.89 29.03 -0.59
N ILE A 13 -33.90 28.29 -1.05
CA ILE A 13 -33.93 26.82 -0.96
C ILE A 13 -32.86 26.21 -1.86
N GLY A 14 -32.76 26.65 -3.12
CA GLY A 14 -31.76 26.13 -4.06
C GLY A 14 -30.32 26.42 -3.60
N THR A 15 -30.07 27.66 -3.18
CA THR A 15 -28.75 28.10 -2.70
C THR A 15 -28.42 27.52 -1.33
N GLY A 16 -29.40 27.44 -0.43
CA GLY A 16 -29.25 26.84 0.89
C GLY A 16 -28.94 25.35 0.82
N PHE A 17 -29.62 24.62 -0.07
CA PHE A 17 -29.31 23.21 -0.32
C PHE A 17 -27.92 23.04 -0.94
N ALA A 18 -27.55 23.86 -1.92
CA ALA A 18 -26.22 23.85 -2.52
C ALA A 18 -25.11 24.15 -1.50
N LEU A 19 -25.31 25.12 -0.59
CA LEU A 19 -24.37 25.46 0.48
C LEU A 19 -24.25 24.35 1.53
N LEU A 20 -25.35 23.67 1.88
CA LEU A 20 -25.32 22.53 2.79
C LEU A 20 -24.56 21.34 2.21
N VAL A 21 -24.73 21.07 0.91
CA VAL A 21 -23.91 20.07 0.19
C VAL A 21 -22.44 20.49 0.16
N ASN A 22 -22.15 21.77 -0.11
CA ASN A 22 -20.78 22.30 -0.12
C ASN A 22 -20.08 22.25 1.26
N LEU A 23 -20.84 22.35 2.36
CA LEU A 23 -20.32 22.23 3.74
C LEU A 23 -20.00 20.79 4.15
N TYR A 24 -20.48 19.78 3.41
CA TYR A 24 -20.18 18.36 3.67
C TYR A 24 -18.87 17.89 3.01
N MET A 25 -18.41 18.57 1.96
CA MET A 25 -17.13 18.29 1.26
C MET A 25 -15.86 18.40 2.12
N PRO A 26 -15.68 19.38 3.02
CA PRO A 26 -14.45 19.50 3.83
C PRO A 26 -14.18 18.26 4.70
N SER A 27 -15.24 17.66 5.25
CA SER A 27 -15.09 16.48 6.12
C SER A 27 -14.69 15.21 5.37
N ARG A 28 -15.12 15.03 4.12
CA ARG A 28 -14.81 13.84 3.34
C ARG A 28 -13.36 13.84 2.86
N GLU A 29 -12.86 14.99 2.42
CA GLU A 29 -11.44 15.12 2.04
C GLU A 29 -10.53 14.85 3.25
N GLU A 30 -10.83 15.42 4.42
CA GLU A 30 -10.10 15.12 5.66
C GLU A 30 -10.13 13.63 6.02
N GLU A 31 -11.28 12.97 5.86
CA GLU A 31 -11.43 11.54 6.10
C GLU A 31 -10.61 10.70 5.09
N ILE A 32 -10.61 11.07 3.81
CA ILE A 32 -9.79 10.44 2.78
C ILE A 32 -8.30 10.56 3.14
N GLN A 33 -7.82 11.75 3.50
CA GLN A 33 -6.44 11.98 3.92
C GLN A 33 -6.07 11.19 5.19
N HIS A 34 -7.03 11.02 6.11
CA HIS A 34 -6.85 10.16 7.26
C HIS A 34 -6.62 8.69 6.84
N TYR A 35 -7.41 8.16 5.91
CA TYR A 35 -7.20 6.81 5.37
C TYR A 35 -5.86 6.66 4.64
N HIS A 36 -5.39 7.68 3.92
CA HIS A 36 -4.05 7.67 3.31
C HIS A 36 -2.96 7.42 4.36
N THR A 37 -3.06 8.13 5.49
CA THR A 37 -2.12 8.02 6.61
C THR A 37 -2.20 6.63 7.27
N LEU A 38 -3.41 6.19 7.64
CA LEU A 38 -3.62 4.89 8.29
C LEU A 38 -3.11 3.72 7.44
N VAL A 39 -3.40 3.74 6.13
CA VAL A 39 -2.96 2.70 5.19
C VAL A 39 -1.44 2.68 5.10
N GLU A 40 -0.79 3.83 5.01
CA GLU A 40 0.67 3.90 4.94
C GLU A 40 1.33 3.40 6.22
N GLU A 41 0.84 3.80 7.39
CA GLU A 41 1.32 3.31 8.68
C GLU A 41 1.19 1.79 8.79
N LYS A 42 0.03 1.22 8.43
CA LYS A 42 -0.19 -0.23 8.49
C LYS A 42 0.71 -1.00 7.54
N LEU A 43 0.97 -0.47 6.35
CA LEU A 43 1.96 -1.05 5.44
C LEU A 43 3.35 -1.07 6.07
N LYS A 44 3.79 0.03 6.70
CA LYS A 44 5.07 0.11 7.41
C LYS A 44 5.14 -0.90 8.56
N ASP A 45 4.07 -1.01 9.35
CA ASP A 45 3.98 -1.96 10.46
C ASP A 45 4.11 -3.41 10.00
N ILE A 46 3.45 -3.79 8.91
CA ILE A 46 3.55 -5.13 8.32
C ILE A 46 5.00 -5.43 7.88
N LEU A 47 5.65 -4.48 7.21
CA LEU A 47 7.04 -4.63 6.75
C LEU A 47 8.02 -4.76 7.94
N GLN A 48 7.84 -3.94 8.99
CA GLN A 48 8.62 -4.07 10.22
C GLN A 48 8.37 -5.39 10.94
N ARG A 49 7.13 -5.90 10.87
CA ARG A 49 6.77 -7.21 11.41
C ARG A 49 7.46 -8.35 10.65
N PHE A 50 7.58 -8.25 9.33
CA PHE A 50 8.37 -9.21 8.53
C PHE A 50 9.84 -9.22 8.96
N LYS A 51 10.45 -8.04 9.11
CA LYS A 51 11.80 -7.89 9.66
C LYS A 51 11.94 -8.62 11.00
N TYR A 52 10.99 -8.41 11.92
CA TYR A 52 11.01 -9.06 13.23
C TYR A 52 11.00 -10.60 13.12
N TYR A 53 10.07 -11.16 12.34
CA TYR A 53 9.94 -12.61 12.20
C TYR A 53 11.16 -13.26 11.54
N LEU A 54 11.70 -12.63 10.49
CA LEU A 54 12.91 -13.11 9.83
C LEU A 54 14.12 -13.06 10.77
N SER A 55 14.25 -11.99 11.57
CA SER A 55 15.39 -11.85 12.50
C SER A 55 15.36 -12.84 13.66
N ARG A 56 14.18 -13.35 14.04
CA ARG A 56 14.02 -14.29 15.17
C ARG A 56 13.73 -15.73 14.76
N GLY A 57 13.46 -15.99 13.48
CA GLY A 57 13.01 -17.31 13.02
C GLY A 57 11.65 -17.73 13.59
N ASP A 58 10.83 -16.77 14.04
CA ASP A 58 9.51 -17.04 14.62
C ASP A 58 8.46 -17.05 13.49
N GLY A 59 8.08 -18.24 13.02
CA GLY A 59 7.12 -18.42 11.91
C GLY A 59 5.65 -18.19 12.28
N ARG A 60 5.36 -17.48 13.37
CA ARG A 60 3.98 -17.22 13.84
C ARG A 60 3.44 -15.90 13.31
N ASN A 61 3.47 -15.69 11.99
CA ASN A 61 2.76 -14.57 11.37
C ASN A 61 1.33 -14.99 11.00
N ARG A 62 0.34 -14.63 11.80
CA ARG A 62 -1.08 -14.91 11.48
C ARG A 62 -1.65 -14.07 10.33
N ALA A 63 -0.82 -13.28 9.64
CA ALA A 63 -1.24 -12.31 8.63
C ALA A 63 -2.34 -11.35 9.13
N GLN A 64 -2.48 -11.18 10.45
CA GLN A 64 -3.54 -10.40 11.08
C GLN A 64 -3.46 -8.93 10.65
N LEU A 65 -2.27 -8.35 10.67
CA LEU A 65 -2.05 -6.96 10.23
C LEU A 65 -2.40 -6.77 8.75
N VAL A 66 -2.23 -7.80 7.91
CA VAL A 66 -2.63 -7.74 6.50
C VAL A 66 -4.16 -7.75 6.38
N ALA A 67 -4.86 -8.56 7.18
CA ALA A 67 -6.32 -8.58 7.21
C ALA A 67 -6.93 -7.26 7.73
N GLU A 68 -6.28 -6.63 8.72
CA GLU A 68 -6.65 -5.30 9.21
C GLU A 68 -6.46 -4.25 8.10
N LEU A 69 -5.33 -4.30 7.37
CA LEU A 69 -5.08 -3.44 6.21
C LEU A 69 -6.13 -3.63 5.11
N ASP A 70 -6.56 -4.86 4.82
CA ASP A 70 -7.62 -5.10 3.82
C ASP A 70 -8.95 -4.47 4.22
N THR A 71 -9.27 -4.49 5.51
CA THR A 71 -10.49 -3.88 6.04
C THR A 71 -10.42 -2.36 5.85
N LEU A 72 -9.31 -1.73 6.27
CA LEU A 72 -9.08 -0.29 6.07
C LEU A 72 -9.16 0.10 4.59
N LEU A 73 -8.57 -0.69 3.70
CA LEU A 73 -8.61 -0.41 2.26
C LEU A 73 -10.00 -0.57 1.65
N LYS A 74 -10.82 -1.51 2.14
CA LYS A 74 -12.21 -1.64 1.71
C LYS A 74 -13.06 -0.45 2.15
N GLU A 75 -12.85 0.03 3.37
CA GLU A 75 -13.53 1.22 3.90
C GLU A 75 -13.11 2.47 3.14
N ALA A 76 -11.81 2.67 2.93
CA ALA A 76 -11.27 3.78 2.15
C ALA A 76 -11.79 3.78 0.71
N LEU A 77 -11.77 2.63 0.03
CA LEU A 77 -12.30 2.50 -1.34
C LEU A 77 -13.80 2.82 -1.39
N ARG A 78 -14.58 2.32 -0.41
CA ARG A 78 -16.00 2.65 -0.32
C ARG A 78 -16.20 4.15 -0.19
N LEU A 79 -15.44 4.83 0.68
CA LEU A 79 -15.53 6.28 0.86
C LEU A 79 -15.24 7.03 -0.45
N VAL A 80 -14.13 6.73 -1.14
CA VAL A 80 -13.76 7.45 -2.37
C VAL A 80 -14.69 7.15 -3.55
N TYR A 81 -15.30 5.95 -3.62
CA TYR A 81 -16.32 5.67 -4.64
C TYR A 81 -17.63 6.41 -4.37
N LEU A 82 -18.04 6.58 -3.11
CA LEU A 82 -19.19 7.44 -2.78
C LEU A 82 -18.90 8.91 -3.06
N ASP A 83 -17.68 9.36 -2.81
CA ASP A 83 -17.25 10.73 -3.13
C ASP A 83 -17.27 10.98 -4.66
N HIS A 84 -16.85 9.98 -5.45
CA HIS A 84 -16.86 10.05 -6.92
C HIS A 84 -18.25 10.19 -7.52
N SER A 85 -19.27 9.55 -6.94
CA SER A 85 -20.64 9.73 -7.44
C SER A 85 -21.17 11.15 -7.24
N ASP A 86 -20.59 11.90 -6.29
CA ASP A 86 -21.03 13.24 -5.90
C ASP A 86 -20.19 14.35 -6.57
N HIS A 87 -18.99 14.05 -7.09
CA HIS A 87 -18.07 15.01 -7.70
C HIS A 87 -17.57 14.61 -9.10
N LEU A 88 -17.69 15.53 -10.07
CA LEU A 88 -17.13 15.39 -11.41
C LEU A 88 -15.68 15.92 -11.44
N PHE A 89 -14.71 15.05 -11.80
CA PHE A 89 -13.33 15.29 -12.31
C PHE A 89 -12.09 14.95 -11.43
N HIS A 90 -11.08 14.37 -12.12
CA HIS A 90 -9.63 14.13 -11.88
C HIS A 90 -9.06 13.85 -10.48
N GLN A 91 -9.39 14.61 -9.42
CA GLN A 91 -8.85 14.35 -8.09
C GLN A 91 -9.38 13.03 -7.52
N THR A 92 -10.64 12.71 -7.80
CA THR A 92 -11.23 11.45 -7.35
C THR A 92 -10.59 10.24 -8.03
N ASP A 93 -10.16 10.36 -9.29
CA ASP A 93 -9.45 9.28 -10.00
C ASP A 93 -8.11 8.96 -9.32
N TYR A 94 -7.41 9.97 -8.79
CA TYR A 94 -6.17 9.77 -8.05
C TYR A 94 -6.40 8.95 -6.77
N HIS A 95 -7.39 9.33 -5.95
CA HIS A 95 -7.65 8.62 -4.69
C HIS A 95 -8.11 7.19 -4.91
N ILE A 96 -8.97 6.95 -5.89
CA ILE A 96 -9.41 5.60 -6.29
C ILE A 96 -8.19 4.76 -6.68
N HIS A 97 -7.41 5.20 -7.67
CA HIS A 97 -6.26 4.43 -8.15
C HIS A 97 -5.16 4.29 -7.09
N TYR A 98 -5.02 5.25 -6.17
CA TYR A 98 -4.11 5.12 -5.03
C TYR A 98 -4.53 3.95 -4.12
N PHE A 99 -5.79 3.91 -3.68
CA PHE A 99 -6.23 2.85 -2.77
C PHE A 99 -6.29 1.48 -3.48
N GLU A 100 -6.59 1.44 -4.79
CA GLU A 100 -6.46 0.21 -5.58
C GLU A 100 -5.01 -0.27 -5.67
N MET A 101 -4.05 0.64 -5.88
CA MET A 101 -2.62 0.34 -5.84
C MET A 101 -2.21 -0.24 -4.48
N ARG A 102 -2.66 0.36 -3.37
CA ARG A 102 -2.42 -0.17 -2.02
C ARG A 102 -3.11 -1.52 -1.78
N GLN A 103 -4.27 -1.76 -2.38
CA GLN A 103 -4.94 -3.07 -2.34
C GLN A 103 -4.14 -4.16 -3.06
N ARG A 104 -3.53 -3.83 -4.21
CA ARG A 104 -2.60 -4.74 -4.88
C ARG A 104 -1.39 -5.03 -3.99
N GLN A 105 -0.81 -4.00 -3.36
CA GLN A 105 0.28 -4.15 -2.40
C GLN A 105 -0.08 -5.05 -1.20
N SER A 106 -1.29 -4.91 -0.63
CA SER A 106 -1.77 -5.78 0.46
C SER A 106 -1.80 -7.26 0.06
N ARG A 107 -2.25 -7.57 -1.16
CA ARG A 107 -2.27 -8.96 -1.67
C ARG A 107 -0.86 -9.55 -1.75
N ILE A 108 0.12 -8.76 -2.19
CA ILE A 108 1.52 -9.21 -2.25
C ILE A 108 2.07 -9.43 -0.83
N LEU A 109 1.79 -8.53 0.12
CA LEU A 109 2.18 -8.72 1.52
C LEU A 109 1.56 -9.98 2.14
N ARG A 110 0.33 -10.34 1.78
CA ARG A 110 -0.28 -11.60 2.24
C ARG A 110 0.52 -12.83 1.79
N ASN A 111 0.95 -12.84 0.53
CA ASN A 111 1.74 -13.94 -0.02
C ASN A 111 3.11 -14.02 0.66
N MET A 112 3.78 -12.87 0.85
CA MET A 112 5.05 -12.80 1.59
C MET A 112 4.89 -13.31 3.03
N ALA A 113 3.80 -12.94 3.72
CA ALA A 113 3.55 -13.39 5.08
C ALA A 113 3.42 -14.92 5.19
N GLN A 114 2.75 -15.55 4.21
CA GLN A 114 2.63 -17.01 4.16
C GLN A 114 3.99 -17.67 3.90
N GLN A 115 4.79 -17.12 2.99
CA GLN A 115 6.13 -17.64 2.70
C GLN A 115 7.09 -17.52 3.88
N ILE A 116 7.04 -16.40 4.61
CA ILE A 116 7.87 -16.19 5.80
C ILE A 116 7.55 -17.25 6.88
N ASN A 117 6.29 -17.66 7.02
CA ASN A 117 5.90 -18.69 8.01
C ASN A 117 6.45 -20.07 7.69
N THR A 118 6.56 -20.41 6.40
CA THR A 118 7.02 -21.73 5.96
C THR A 118 8.53 -21.76 5.72
N CYS A 119 9.23 -20.64 5.97
CA CYS A 119 10.63 -20.53 5.61
C CYS A 119 11.57 -21.00 6.72
N HIS A 120 12.43 -21.95 6.37
CA HIS A 120 13.62 -22.31 7.14
C HIS A 120 14.84 -21.64 6.49
N LEU A 121 15.04 -20.34 6.77
CA LEU A 121 16.22 -19.62 6.32
C LEU A 121 17.37 -19.79 7.32
N ALA A 122 18.59 -19.87 6.79
CA ALA A 122 19.77 -19.63 7.58
C ALA A 122 19.84 -18.14 8.03
N ALA A 123 20.55 -17.89 9.14
CA ALA A 123 20.56 -16.60 9.81
C ALA A 123 21.06 -15.44 8.91
N SER A 124 22.03 -15.70 8.03
CA SER A 124 22.57 -14.72 7.08
C SER A 124 21.54 -14.26 6.05
N GLU A 125 20.76 -15.19 5.50
CA GLU A 125 19.73 -14.96 4.49
C GLU A 125 18.54 -14.21 5.10
N SER A 126 18.13 -14.62 6.29
CA SER A 126 17.11 -13.91 7.07
C SER A 126 17.48 -12.45 7.34
N LEU A 127 18.75 -12.18 7.66
CA LEU A 127 19.22 -10.82 7.96
C LEU A 127 19.15 -9.92 6.73
N ILE A 128 19.49 -10.43 5.53
CA ILE A 128 19.41 -9.67 4.27
C ILE A 128 17.96 -9.22 4.02
N LEU A 129 17.00 -10.14 4.12
CA LEU A 129 15.59 -9.79 3.94
C LEU A 129 15.07 -8.86 5.02
N ALA A 130 15.47 -9.08 6.27
CA ALA A 130 15.07 -8.21 7.38
C ALA A 130 15.54 -6.77 7.17
N GLN A 131 16.78 -6.58 6.69
CA GLN A 131 17.31 -5.26 6.34
C GLN A 131 16.56 -4.64 5.15
N LEU A 132 16.28 -5.42 4.10
CA LEU A 132 15.49 -4.96 2.96
C LEU A 132 14.10 -4.47 3.39
N PHE A 133 13.35 -5.27 4.15
CA PHE A 133 12.02 -4.86 4.62
C PHE A 133 12.07 -3.64 5.54
N SER A 134 13.10 -3.52 6.38
CA SER A 134 13.33 -2.32 7.18
C SER A 134 13.52 -1.08 6.32
N LYS A 135 14.27 -1.21 5.22
CA LYS A 135 14.55 -0.11 4.30
C LYS A 135 13.32 0.29 3.49
N ILE A 136 12.57 -0.70 2.99
CA ILE A 136 11.29 -0.46 2.31
C ILE A 136 10.34 0.29 3.23
N ALA A 137 10.19 -0.14 4.49
CA ALA A 137 9.33 0.54 5.46
C ALA A 137 9.76 2.00 5.70
N GLY A 138 11.07 2.26 5.79
CA GLY A 138 11.60 3.61 6.00
C GLY A 138 11.43 4.55 4.82
N GLN A 139 11.32 4.02 3.59
CA GLN A 139 11.20 4.82 2.37
C GLN A 139 9.78 4.85 1.79
N LEU A 140 8.86 4.06 2.34
CA LEU A 140 7.46 4.06 1.92
C LEU A 140 6.80 5.39 2.33
N SER A 141 6.59 6.30 1.37
CA SER A 141 5.83 7.53 1.61
C SER A 141 4.96 7.90 0.42
N GLN A 142 3.90 8.68 0.62
CA GLN A 142 3.07 9.25 -0.45
C GLN A 142 3.84 10.19 -1.41
N THR A 143 5.05 10.62 -1.07
CA THR A 143 5.84 11.55 -1.87
C THR A 143 7.06 10.91 -2.53
N ASN A 144 7.44 9.70 -2.10
CA ASN A 144 8.60 9.00 -2.62
C ASN A 144 8.15 7.91 -3.62
N PRO A 145 8.54 7.98 -4.91
CA PRO A 145 8.26 6.94 -5.90
C PRO A 145 8.91 5.60 -5.60
N ALA A 146 9.93 5.55 -4.73
CA ALA A 146 10.70 4.37 -4.37
C ALA A 146 11.49 3.72 -5.53
N SER A 147 11.81 4.47 -6.59
CA SER A 147 12.61 3.99 -7.73
C SER A 147 13.99 3.47 -7.29
N ASP A 148 14.65 4.18 -6.36
CA ASP A 148 15.97 3.78 -5.84
C ASP A 148 15.94 2.42 -5.10
N LEU A 149 14.80 2.05 -4.49
CA LEU A 149 14.62 0.74 -3.87
C LEU A 149 14.55 -0.37 -4.92
N LEU A 150 13.99 -0.07 -6.10
CA LEU A 150 13.86 -1.05 -7.17
C LEU A 150 15.25 -1.45 -7.67
N ASP A 151 16.10 -0.46 -7.95
CA ASP A 151 17.50 -0.65 -8.36
C ASP A 151 18.28 -1.46 -7.32
N GLU A 152 18.03 -1.21 -6.03
CA GLU A 152 18.68 -1.94 -4.96
C GLU A 152 18.24 -3.40 -4.87
N ILE A 153 16.94 -3.67 -4.98
CA ILE A 153 16.42 -5.04 -5.04
C ILE A 153 17.00 -5.77 -6.25
N GLU A 154 17.17 -5.09 -7.38
CA GLU A 154 17.80 -5.66 -8.57
C GLU A 154 19.28 -5.99 -8.35
N ARG A 155 20.05 -5.11 -7.71
CA ARG A 155 21.43 -5.42 -7.29
C ARG A 155 21.49 -6.65 -6.38
N TYR A 156 20.58 -6.77 -5.42
CA TYR A 156 20.50 -7.99 -4.60
C TYR A 156 20.21 -9.22 -5.46
N LEU A 157 19.22 -9.16 -6.36
CA LEU A 157 18.89 -10.27 -7.27
C LEU A 157 20.07 -10.67 -8.16
N GLU A 158 20.89 -9.73 -8.64
CA GLU A 158 22.11 -10.01 -9.41
C GLU A 158 23.17 -10.71 -8.57
N VAL A 159 23.42 -10.24 -7.35
CA VAL A 159 24.32 -10.91 -6.41
C VAL A 159 23.91 -12.36 -6.21
N PHE A 160 22.61 -12.65 -6.05
CA PHE A 160 22.12 -14.03 -5.91
C PHE A 160 22.32 -14.88 -7.17
N ARG A 161 22.13 -14.30 -8.37
CA ARG A 161 22.35 -15.02 -9.64
C ARG A 161 23.80 -15.44 -9.85
N ASN A 162 24.74 -14.63 -9.36
CA ASN A 162 26.18 -14.87 -9.54
C ASN A 162 26.82 -15.75 -8.46
N ARG A 163 26.03 -16.24 -7.48
CA ARG A 163 26.53 -17.19 -6.47
C ARG A 163 26.76 -18.58 -7.09
N SER A 164 27.66 -19.35 -6.51
CA SER A 164 27.84 -20.77 -6.85
C SER A 164 26.52 -21.53 -6.71
N LEU A 165 26.29 -22.54 -7.55
CA LEU A 165 25.11 -23.40 -7.46
C LEU A 165 24.95 -23.99 -6.05
N PRO A 166 23.70 -24.21 -5.58
CA PRO A 166 23.46 -24.89 -4.32
C PRO A 166 24.02 -26.32 -4.39
N LYS A 167 24.71 -26.73 -3.32
CA LYS A 167 25.33 -28.06 -3.19
C LYS A 167 24.37 -29.09 -2.58
N THR A 168 23.36 -28.63 -1.84
CA THR A 168 22.36 -29.49 -1.18
C THR A 168 20.94 -29.07 -1.53
N ARG A 169 19.99 -29.98 -1.34
CA ARG A 169 18.56 -29.68 -1.51
C ARG A 169 18.07 -28.62 -0.54
N GLU A 170 18.49 -28.70 0.72
CA GLU A 170 18.17 -27.70 1.74
C GLU A 170 18.66 -26.31 1.31
N GLU A 171 19.90 -26.21 0.84
CA GLU A 171 20.45 -24.96 0.32
C GLU A 171 19.67 -24.44 -0.90
N PHE A 172 19.24 -25.34 -1.79
CA PHE A 172 18.37 -24.98 -2.92
C PHE A 172 17.03 -24.41 -2.43
N GLU A 173 16.35 -25.07 -1.50
CA GLU A 173 15.04 -24.65 -0.98
C GLU A 173 15.13 -23.29 -0.26
N THR A 174 16.13 -23.11 0.62
CA THR A 174 16.39 -21.83 1.29
C THR A 174 16.63 -20.70 0.30
N ARG A 175 17.47 -20.93 -0.72
CA ARG A 175 17.74 -19.93 -1.76
C ARG A 175 16.54 -19.63 -2.65
N ALA A 176 15.72 -20.65 -2.96
CA ALA A 176 14.51 -20.48 -3.75
C ALA A 176 13.50 -19.59 -3.02
N THR A 177 13.27 -19.81 -1.73
CA THR A 177 12.35 -18.98 -0.94
C THR A 177 12.85 -17.55 -0.79
N LEU A 178 14.15 -17.37 -0.56
CA LEU A 178 14.78 -16.04 -0.52
C LEU A 178 14.61 -15.28 -1.85
N LEU A 179 14.84 -15.95 -2.98
CA LEU A 179 14.65 -15.36 -4.29
C LEU A 179 13.19 -15.00 -4.55
N GLN A 180 12.24 -15.84 -4.10
CA GLN A 180 10.81 -15.57 -4.21
C GLN A 180 10.43 -14.32 -3.40
N LEU A 181 10.85 -14.21 -2.14
CA LEU A 181 10.58 -13.04 -1.30
C LEU A 181 11.19 -11.75 -1.89
N LEU A 182 12.40 -11.82 -2.47
CA LEU A 182 12.99 -10.67 -3.16
C LEU A 182 12.18 -10.24 -4.40
N ARG A 183 11.67 -11.20 -5.18
CA ARG A 183 10.82 -10.91 -6.35
C ARG A 183 9.47 -10.33 -5.95
N GLU A 184 8.91 -10.77 -4.83
CA GLU A 184 7.68 -10.20 -4.28
C GLU A 184 7.90 -8.79 -3.75
N ALA A 185 9.01 -8.53 -3.05
CA ALA A 185 9.41 -7.19 -2.68
C ALA A 185 9.59 -6.28 -3.91
N LYS A 186 10.22 -6.79 -4.99
CA LYS A 186 10.32 -6.06 -6.26
C LYS A 186 8.94 -5.71 -6.81
N THR A 187 8.05 -6.70 -6.92
CA THR A 187 6.68 -6.49 -7.42
C THR A 187 5.91 -5.49 -6.56
N PHE A 188 6.08 -5.54 -5.24
CA PHE A 188 5.47 -4.61 -4.30
C PHE A 188 5.89 -3.16 -4.56
N ILE A 189 7.19 -2.92 -4.83
CA ILE A 189 7.70 -1.58 -5.17
C ILE A 189 7.28 -1.19 -6.59
N GLN A 190 7.34 -2.10 -7.56
CA GLN A 190 6.96 -1.83 -8.94
C GLN A 190 5.53 -1.29 -9.05
N VAL A 191 4.58 -1.91 -8.34
CA VAL A 191 3.18 -1.46 -8.28
C VAL A 191 3.07 0.01 -7.86
N LYS A 192 3.93 0.46 -6.95
CA LYS A 192 3.99 1.87 -6.54
C LYS A 192 4.65 2.73 -7.62
N VAL A 193 5.79 2.32 -8.17
CA VAL A 193 6.50 3.06 -9.24
C VAL A 193 5.57 3.30 -10.44
N ASP A 194 4.86 2.26 -10.90
CA ASP A 194 3.92 2.35 -12.03
C ASP A 194 2.81 3.38 -11.78
N PHE A 195 2.31 3.44 -10.54
CA PHE A 195 1.35 4.45 -10.12
C PHE A 195 1.92 5.87 -10.24
N TYR A 196 3.12 6.14 -9.71
CA TYR A 196 3.73 7.48 -9.84
C TYR A 196 4.05 7.85 -11.28
N GLN A 197 4.41 6.89 -12.13
CA GLN A 197 4.63 7.15 -13.55
C GLN A 197 3.35 7.60 -14.26
N THR A 198 2.21 7.02 -13.86
CA THR A 198 0.88 7.38 -14.40
C THR A 198 0.42 8.75 -13.93
N TYR A 199 0.76 9.12 -12.68
CA TYR A 199 0.29 10.34 -12.01
C TYR A 199 1.32 11.47 -11.88
N ARG A 200 2.47 11.35 -12.55
CA ARG A 200 3.44 12.44 -12.66
C ARG A 200 2.86 13.56 -13.52
N GLN A 201 2.31 14.58 -12.88
CA GLN A 201 2.12 15.93 -13.43
C GLN A 201 2.84 16.94 -12.54
#